data_AF-A0A2E5AMG5-F1
#
_entry.id   AF-A0A2E5AMG5-F1
#
_cell.length_a   1.000
_cell.length_b   1.000
_cell.length_c   1.000
_cell.angle_alpha   90.00
_cell.angle_beta   90.00
_cell.angle_gamma   90.00
#
_symmetry.space_group_name_H-M   'P 1'
#
loop_
_entity.id
_entity.type
_entity.pdbx_description
1 polymer ?
#
loop_
_entity_poly.entity_id
_entity_poly.type
_entity_poly.pdbx_seq_one_letter_code
_entity_poly.pdbx_strand_id
1 'polypeptide(L)' 'MGMSSWILDLEDKFADEVSKHIGECEDITDLQDKLVVNRSFDLLAHMSDEEKTEVMSEYWNEYWLQKGETKCL' A
#
# COMPACT_ATOMS: atom_id res chain seq x y z
N MET A 1 24.92 -3.58 5.23
CA MET A 1 24.11 -4.17 6.31
C MET A 1 22.81 -4.57 5.66
N GLY A 2 22.51 -5.87 5.59
CA GLY A 2 21.32 -6.35 4.89
C GLY A 2 20.10 -5.99 5.70
N MET A 3 19.22 -5.15 5.14
CA MET A 3 17.83 -5.08 5.59
C MET A 3 17.34 -6.52 5.61
N SER A 4 16.86 -6.97 6.76
CA SER A 4 16.50 -8.36 7.00
C SER A 4 15.57 -8.80 5.88
N SER A 5 15.86 -9.89 5.18
CA SER A 5 15.00 -10.43 4.09
C SER A 5 13.51 -10.41 4.46
N TRP A 6 13.23 -10.60 5.75
CA TRP A 6 11.92 -10.56 6.34
C TRP A 6 11.18 -9.22 6.21
N ILE A 7 11.87 -8.08 6.27
CA ILE A 7 11.25 -6.75 6.11
C ILE A 7 10.78 -6.57 4.67
N LEU A 8 11.61 -6.97 3.70
CA LEU A 8 11.23 -6.95 2.28
C LEU A 8 10.03 -7.88 2.00
N ASP A 9 9.98 -9.07 2.62
CA ASP A 9 8.82 -9.97 2.52
C ASP A 9 7.54 -9.36 3.13
N LEU A 10 7.66 -8.51 4.15
CA LEU A 10 6.51 -7.83 4.77
C LEU A 10 6.02 -6.66 3.91
N GLU A 11 6.94 -5.88 3.35
CA GLU A 11 6.63 -4.79 2.43
C GLU A 11 5.99 -5.30 1.13
N ASP A 12 6.49 -6.41 0.57
CA ASP A 12 5.91 -7.06 -0.62
C ASP A 12 4.48 -7.55 -0.35
N LYS A 13 4.23 -8.15 0.82
CA LYS A 13 2.87 -8.52 1.25
C LYS A 13 1.96 -7.32 1.46
N PHE A 14 2.49 -6.22 2.00
CA PHE A 14 1.74 -4.99 2.16
C PHE A 14 1.31 -4.47 0.78
N ALA A 15 2.25 -4.40 -0.18
CA ALA A 15 1.98 -3.97 -1.54
C ALA A 15 0.92 -4.85 -2.24
N ASP A 16 0.99 -6.17 -2.07
CA ASP A 16 0.02 -7.12 -2.64
C ASP A 16 -1.39 -6.92 -2.06
N GLU A 17 -1.51 -6.72 -0.74
CA GLU A 17 -2.80 -6.40 -0.11
C GLU A 17 -3.32 -5.03 -0.56
N VAL A 18 -2.48 -4.00 -0.58
CA VAL A 18 -2.86 -2.67 -1.09
C VAL A 18 -3.39 -2.80 -2.51
N SER A 19 -2.68 -3.48 -3.40
CA SER A 19 -3.06 -3.66 -4.81
C SER A 19 -4.38 -4.44 -5.01
N LYS A 20 -4.70 -5.36 -4.11
CA LYS A 20 -6.00 -6.06 -4.12
C LYS A 20 -7.16 -5.16 -3.70
N HIS A 21 -6.97 -4.40 -2.61
CA HIS A 21 -8.05 -3.60 -2.01
C HIS A 21 -8.22 -2.24 -2.71
N ILE A 22 -7.15 -1.65 -3.22
CA ILE A 22 -7.15 -0.34 -3.88
C ILE A 22 -8.07 -0.29 -5.10
N GLY A 23 -8.22 -1.40 -5.81
CA GLY A 23 -9.12 -1.50 -6.95
C GLY A 23 -10.61 -1.47 -6.58
N GLU A 24 -10.93 -1.84 -5.33
CA GLU A 24 -12.29 -1.85 -4.78
C GLU A 24 -12.64 -0.58 -4.02
N CYS A 25 -11.63 0.20 -3.60
CA CYS A 25 -11.81 1.45 -2.86
C CYS A 25 -12.04 2.62 -3.82
N GLU A 26 -13.01 3.48 -3.49
CA GLU A 26 -13.25 4.74 -4.23
C GLU A 26 -12.34 5.87 -3.75
N ASP A 27 -11.93 5.85 -2.48
CA ASP A 27 -11.11 6.88 -1.84
C ASP A 27 -9.93 6.30 -1.06
N ILE A 28 -8.84 7.08 -0.95
CA ILE A 28 -7.63 6.70 -0.21
C ILE A 28 -7.91 6.44 1.28
N THR A 29 -8.91 7.12 1.86
CA THR A 29 -9.31 6.93 3.25
C THR A 29 -9.99 5.56 3.45
N ASP A 30 -10.72 5.08 2.46
CA ASP A 30 -11.36 3.75 2.49
C ASP A 30 -10.30 2.65 2.37
N LEU A 31 -9.28 2.88 1.53
CA LEU A 31 -8.09 2.01 1.49
C LEU A 31 -7.39 2.00 2.86
N GLN A 32 -7.18 3.17 3.46
CA GLN A 32 -6.54 3.27 4.77
C GLN A 32 -7.31 2.47 5.82
N ASP A 33 -8.64 2.63 5.90
CA ASP A 33 -9.47 1.91 6.86
C ASP A 33 -9.38 0.39 6.64
N LYS A 34 -9.47 -0.07 5.38
CA LYS A 34 -9.26 -1.50 5.04
C LYS A 34 -7.88 -2.00 5.46
N LEU A 35 -6.82 -1.23 5.27
CA LEU A 35 -5.46 -1.60 5.67
C LEU A 35 -5.28 -1.61 7.20
N VAL A 36 -5.97 -0.73 7.94
CA VAL A 36 -6.05 -0.80 9.40
C VAL A 36 -6.77 -2.07 9.84
N VAL A 37 -7.94 -2.35 9.25
CA VAL A 37 -8.79 -3.50 9.59
C VAL A 37 -8.09 -4.83 9.29
N ASN A 38 -7.41 -4.92 8.15
CA ASN A 38 -6.63 -6.10 7.76
C ASN A 38 -5.28 -6.22 8.49
N ARG A 39 -4.97 -5.26 9.37
CA ARG A 39 -3.67 -5.17 10.07
C ARG A 39 -2.49 -5.13 9.10
N SER A 40 -2.69 -4.61 7.91
CA SER A 40 -1.62 -4.43 6.92
C SER A 40 -0.56 -3.46 7.44
N PHE A 41 -0.94 -2.49 8.27
CA PHE A 41 0.02 -1.61 8.96
C PHE A 41 0.92 -2.33 9.99
N ASP A 42 0.54 -3.51 10.47
CA ASP A 42 1.41 -4.33 11.34
C ASP A 42 2.59 -4.90 10.53
N LEU A 43 2.44 -5.07 9.20
CA LEU A 43 3.52 -5.47 8.30
C LEU A 43 4.58 -4.36 8.16
N LEU A 44 4.14 -3.10 8.24
CA LEU A 44 4.99 -1.92 8.25
C LEU A 44 5.31 -1.43 9.68
N ALA A 45 5.24 -2.29 10.69
CA ALA A 45 5.48 -1.89 12.08
C ALA A 45 6.91 -1.37 12.33
N HIS A 46 7.86 -1.60 11.41
CA HIS A 46 9.19 -1.00 11.43
C HIS A 46 9.20 0.48 11.01
N MET A 47 8.15 0.95 10.34
CA MET A 47 7.96 2.33 9.88
C MET A 47 7.09 3.12 10.85
N SER A 48 7.26 4.44 10.83
CA SER A 48 6.39 5.37 11.56
C SER A 48 5.03 5.51 10.87
N ASP A 49 4.00 5.96 11.59
CA ASP A 49 2.66 6.12 11.01
C ASP A 49 2.60 7.17 9.90
N GLU A 50 3.49 8.18 9.96
CA GLU A 50 3.71 9.15 8.88
C GLU A 50 4.26 8.46 7.63
N GLU A 51 5.33 7.66 7.76
CA GLU A 51 5.94 6.92 6.65
C GLU A 51 4.94 5.94 6.02
N LYS A 52 4.16 5.22 6.83
CA LYS A 52 3.10 4.32 6.35
C LYS A 52 2.07 5.06 5.50
N THR A 53 1.70 6.29 5.92
CA THR A 53 0.72 7.12 5.21
C THR A 53 1.29 7.63 3.88
N GLU A 54 2.57 8.04 3.86
CA GLU A 54 3.26 8.44 2.63
C GLU A 54 3.34 7.27 1.65
N VAL A 55 3.83 6.10 2.10
CA VAL A 55 3.93 4.88 1.29
C VAL A 55 2.56 4.49 0.72
N MET A 56 1.53 4.47 1.56
CA MET A 56 0.16 4.19 1.11
C MET A 56 -0.33 5.21 0.07
N SER A 57 -0.05 6.49 0.25
CA SER A 57 -0.41 7.54 -0.70
C SER A 57 0.35 7.43 -2.01
N GLU A 58 1.61 7.00 -1.98
CA GLU A 58 2.40 6.72 -3.18
C GLU A 58 1.83 5.52 -3.95
N TYR A 59 1.58 4.39 -3.27
CA TYR A 59 0.91 3.24 -3.88
C TYR A 59 -0.46 3.60 -4.46
N TRP A 60 -1.22 4.45 -3.75
CA TRP A 60 -2.50 4.95 -4.23
C TRP A 60 -2.35 5.70 -5.55
N ASN A 61 -1.47 6.71 -5.55
CA ASN A 61 -1.23 7.54 -6.71
C ASN A 61 -0.70 6.72 -7.88
N GLU A 62 0.28 5.84 -7.64
CA GLU A 62 0.89 4.98 -8.67
C GLU A 62 -0.14 4.06 -9.34
N TYR A 63 -1.00 3.40 -8.55
CA TYR A 63 -2.03 2.51 -9.09
C TYR A 63 -3.04 3.27 -9.95
N TRP A 64 -3.55 4.41 -9.46
CA TRP A 64 -4.53 5.21 -10.20
C TRP A 64 -3.92 5.95 -11.40
N LEU A 65 -2.65 6.33 -11.34
CA LEU A 65 -1.89 6.82 -12.49
C LEU A 65 -1.73 5.73 -13.55
N GLN A 66 -1.26 4.53 -13.19
CA GLN A 66 -1.15 3.40 -14.12
C GLN A 66 -2.51 2.97 -14.70
N LYS A 67 -3.56 2.94 -13.87
CA LYS A 67 -4.94 2.64 -14.28
C LYS A 67 -5.54 3.73 -15.17
N GLY A 68 -5.14 4.98 -14.96
CA GLY A 68 -5.50 6.13 -15.81
C GLY A 68 -4.81 6.10 -17.17
N GLU A 69 -3.53 5.71 -17.21
CA GLU A 69 -2.75 5.59 -18.44
C GLU A 69 -3.19 4.39 -19.31
N THR A 70 -3.75 3.34 -18.72
CA THR A 70 -4.29 2.18 -19.47
C THR A 70 -5.60 2.47 -20.22
N LYS A 71 -6.17 3.68 -20.10
CA LYS A 71 -7.37 4.09 -20.85
C LYS A 71 -7.07 4.85 -22.16
N CYS A 72 -5.81 4.92 -22.56
CA CYS A 72 -5.37 5.57 -23.81
C CYS A 72 -4.63 4.62 -24.76
N LEU A 73 -5.21 3.45 -25.10
CA LEU A 73 -4.93 2.73 -26.35
C LEU A 73 -6.18 2.00 -26.86
#